data_AF-F1SDX0-F1
#
_entry.id   AF-F1SDX0-F1
#
_cell.length_a   1.000
_cell.length_b   1.000
_cell.length_c   1.000
_cell.angle_alpha   90.00
_cell.angle_beta   90.00
_cell.angle_gamma   90.00
#
_symmetry.space_group_name_H-M   'P 1'
#
loop_
_entity.id
_entity.type
_entity.pdbx_description
1 polymer ?
#
loop_
_entity_poly.entity_id
_entity_poly.type
_entity_poly.pdbx_seq_one_letter_code
_entity_poly.pdbx_strand_id
1 'polypeptide(L)'
;MPNEGIPHSSRTQEQDCLQSQDVSESEEATIKQENGVGVELGESLLSSSADGPSCSAEGCPAEVPRRGPALLHIDRHQIQAVEPSAQALELQGLGVDVYDQDVLEQGVLRQVDSAIQEASRTAQLADAEKEYRSVLDDLTSCTTSLRQIDKIIEQLSPQAATNRDINRKLDSVKRQKYNKEQQLKKITAKRKRLQAILGGAEVQVEIDHASLEEEEDAEAGRPALAACSCLCRRPLGKSSSALAR
;
A
#
# COMPACT_ATOMS: atom_id res chain seq x y z
N MET A 1 -38.36 -31.57 -38.77
CA MET A 1 -38.70 -32.71 -37.88
C MET A 1 -37.42 -33.43 -37.53
N PRO A 2 -37.16 -33.76 -36.25
CA PRO A 2 -36.83 -32.85 -35.14
C PRO A 2 -35.45 -32.17 -35.38
N ASN A 3 -34.87 -31.24 -34.62
CA ASN A 3 -35.00 -30.74 -33.23
C ASN A 3 -34.13 -31.43 -32.15
N GLU A 4 -33.64 -30.59 -31.23
CA GLU A 4 -32.96 -30.86 -29.94
C GLU A 4 -31.48 -31.30 -29.98
N GLY A 5 -30.60 -30.81 -29.08
CA GLY A 5 -30.85 -29.93 -27.92
C GLY A 5 -29.63 -29.10 -27.47
N ILE A 6 -29.92 -28.07 -26.68
CA ILE A 6 -28.98 -27.17 -25.98
C ILE A 6 -28.99 -27.53 -24.46
N PRO A 7 -28.08 -27.04 -23.61
CA PRO A 7 -28.36 -25.76 -22.95
C PRO A 7 -27.14 -24.86 -22.67
N HIS A 8 -27.28 -23.57 -23.00
CA HIS A 8 -26.55 -22.47 -22.36
C HIS A 8 -27.56 -21.52 -21.71
N SER A 9 -27.52 -21.40 -20.39
CA SER A 9 -28.21 -20.38 -19.58
C SER A 9 -27.60 -20.44 -18.16
N SER A 10 -27.68 -19.40 -17.31
CA SER A 10 -28.62 -18.29 -17.34
C SER A 10 -28.00 -16.91 -17.09
N ARG A 11 -28.70 -15.88 -17.59
CA ARG A 11 -28.56 -14.45 -17.30
C ARG A 11 -29.93 -13.98 -16.78
N THR A 12 -29.96 -13.16 -15.74
CA THR A 12 -31.20 -12.77 -15.04
C THR A 12 -31.49 -11.27 -15.17
N GLN A 13 -32.79 -10.95 -15.18
CA GLN A 13 -33.45 -9.68 -15.50
C GLN A 13 -34.96 -9.90 -15.15
N GLU A 14 -35.88 -8.95 -14.94
CA GLU A 14 -35.95 -7.49 -15.17
C GLU A 14 -36.35 -6.75 -13.84
N GLN A 15 -36.57 -5.41 -13.73
CA GLN A 15 -37.86 -4.63 -13.75
C GLN A 15 -38.99 -5.03 -12.76
N ASP A 16 -39.85 -4.16 -12.20
CA ASP A 16 -39.98 -2.68 -12.18
C ASP A 16 -40.90 -2.18 -11.00
N CYS A 17 -41.30 -0.90 -11.06
CA CYS A 17 -42.49 -0.25 -10.49
C CYS A 17 -42.36 0.47 -9.12
N LEU A 18 -42.55 1.80 -9.18
CA LEU A 18 -42.64 2.74 -8.07
C LEU A 18 -44.06 2.80 -7.47
N GLN A 19 -44.18 3.19 -6.19
CA GLN A 19 -45.38 3.91 -5.72
C GLN A 19 -45.08 4.87 -4.55
N SER A 20 -45.43 6.14 -4.77
CA SER A 20 -45.75 7.26 -3.86
C SER A 20 -45.65 7.04 -2.33
N GLN A 21 -44.82 7.82 -1.60
CA GLN A 21 -45.14 9.14 -1.00
C GLN A 21 -45.86 9.04 0.37
N ASP A 22 -45.84 10.04 1.27
CA ASP A 22 -45.58 11.49 1.08
C ASP A 22 -44.95 12.17 2.33
N VAL A 23 -44.33 13.34 2.11
CA VAL A 23 -44.42 14.63 2.88
C VAL A 23 -44.56 14.58 4.43
N SER A 24 -43.87 15.39 5.26
CA SER A 24 -42.74 16.34 5.15
C SER A 24 -42.30 16.70 6.62
N GLU A 25 -41.82 17.88 7.11
CA GLU A 25 -41.50 19.24 6.60
C GLU A 25 -40.58 19.99 7.58
N SER A 26 -40.00 21.14 7.15
CA SER A 26 -39.77 22.42 7.87
C SER A 26 -39.21 22.47 9.32
N GLU A 27 -38.32 23.40 9.72
CA GLU A 27 -37.44 24.38 9.05
C GLU A 27 -36.42 24.89 10.10
N GLU A 28 -35.34 25.56 9.67
CA GLU A 28 -35.01 26.96 10.03
C GLU A 28 -33.55 27.25 9.63
N ALA A 29 -33.31 28.42 9.02
CA ALA A 29 -31.97 28.90 8.69
C ALA A 29 -31.60 30.12 9.54
N THR A 30 -30.34 30.23 9.93
CA THR A 30 -29.77 31.51 10.40
C THR A 30 -28.49 31.81 9.63
N ILE A 31 -28.60 32.68 8.64
CA ILE A 31 -27.45 33.32 7.98
C ILE A 31 -27.05 34.51 8.86
N LYS A 32 -25.75 34.66 9.15
CA LYS A 32 -25.20 35.92 9.66
C LYS A 32 -24.09 36.44 8.76
N GLN A 33 -24.24 37.71 8.39
CA GLN A 33 -23.32 38.54 7.64
C GLN A 33 -23.25 39.87 8.38
N GLU A 34 -22.05 40.36 8.70
CA GLU A 34 -21.81 41.79 8.87
C GLU A 34 -20.36 42.15 8.52
N ASN A 35 -20.10 43.46 8.37
CA ASN A 35 -18.87 44.05 7.86
C ASN A 35 -17.90 44.37 9.02
N GLY A 36 -16.62 44.70 8.83
CA GLY A 36 -15.82 44.97 7.62
C GLY A 36 -14.47 45.59 8.02
N VAL A 37 -13.83 46.34 7.11
CA VAL A 37 -12.46 46.91 7.22
C VAL A 37 -11.36 45.84 7.15
N GLY A 38 -10.33 45.96 6.30
CA GLY A 38 -10.06 46.96 5.26
C GLY A 38 -8.59 47.30 5.13
N VAL A 39 -7.86 46.61 4.23
CA VAL A 39 -6.50 46.98 3.80
C VAL A 39 -6.41 46.84 2.29
N GLU A 40 -5.70 47.77 1.66
CA GLU A 40 -5.64 47.98 0.22
C GLU A 40 -4.38 47.35 -0.39
N LEU A 41 -4.55 46.34 -1.24
CA LEU A 41 -3.64 45.98 -2.33
C LEU A 41 -4.38 45.02 -3.30
N GLY A 42 -4.43 45.20 -4.61
CA GLY A 42 -3.89 46.31 -5.40
C GLY A 42 -3.14 45.84 -6.64
N GLU A 43 -3.71 44.96 -7.48
CA GLU A 43 -3.17 44.65 -8.82
C GLU A 43 -4.25 44.01 -9.72
N SER A 44 -4.36 44.49 -10.96
CA SER A 44 -5.42 44.12 -11.90
C SER A 44 -4.89 43.29 -13.08
N LEU A 45 -5.26 42.01 -13.20
CA LEU A 45 -5.03 41.22 -14.42
C LEU A 45 -6.23 40.33 -14.81
N LEU A 46 -6.92 40.80 -15.85
CA LEU A 46 -7.44 40.09 -17.04
C LEU A 46 -7.87 38.61 -16.94
N SER A 47 -9.11 38.36 -17.41
CA SER A 47 -9.72 37.05 -17.64
C SER A 47 -9.06 36.22 -18.76
N SER A 48 -9.32 34.91 -18.75
CA SER A 48 -9.47 34.13 -19.99
C SER A 48 -10.52 33.02 -19.82
N SER A 49 -11.43 32.89 -20.79
CA SER A 49 -12.27 31.69 -20.94
C SER A 49 -11.48 30.57 -21.63
N ALA A 50 -11.88 29.32 -21.41
CA ALA A 50 -11.22 28.14 -21.98
C ALA A 50 -11.97 27.62 -23.23
N ASP A 51 -12.19 28.48 -24.21
CA ASP A 51 -12.85 28.14 -25.47
C ASP A 51 -11.84 27.59 -26.50
N GLY A 52 -11.71 26.26 -26.56
CA GLY A 52 -10.83 25.58 -27.51
C GLY A 52 -11.33 25.64 -28.96
N PRO A 53 -10.47 25.84 -29.97
CA PRO A 53 -10.88 25.98 -31.36
C PRO A 53 -11.28 24.63 -31.99
N SER A 54 -12.56 24.28 -31.88
CA SER A 54 -13.14 23.12 -32.58
C SER A 54 -13.27 23.39 -34.08
N CYS A 55 -12.44 22.75 -34.89
CA CYS A 55 -12.48 22.89 -36.35
C CYS A 55 -13.45 21.85 -36.97
N SER A 56 -14.71 22.24 -37.13
CA SER A 56 -15.69 21.49 -37.92
C SER A 56 -15.86 22.14 -39.28
N ALA A 57 -15.82 21.35 -40.37
CA ALA A 57 -15.70 21.85 -41.73
C ALA A 57 -16.73 21.21 -42.68
N GLU A 58 -17.85 21.89 -42.91
CA GLU A 58 -18.85 21.52 -43.93
C GLU A 58 -19.47 22.75 -44.62
N GLY A 59 -19.83 22.60 -45.90
CA GLY A 59 -20.98 23.27 -46.53
C GLY A 59 -20.92 24.77 -46.84
N CYS A 60 -20.58 25.13 -48.08
CA CYS A 60 -20.93 26.43 -48.67
C CYS A 60 -22.44 26.49 -49.02
N PRO A 61 -23.07 27.67 -49.11
CA PRO A 61 -22.97 28.45 -50.36
C PRO A 61 -22.89 29.99 -50.23
N ALA A 62 -22.52 30.61 -51.35
CA ALA A 62 -22.30 32.03 -51.63
C ALA A 62 -23.11 33.09 -50.85
N GLU A 63 -22.38 34.07 -50.30
CA GLU A 63 -22.85 35.40 -49.88
C GLU A 63 -21.88 36.50 -50.38
N VAL A 64 -22.30 37.76 -50.34
CA VAL A 64 -21.70 38.89 -51.08
C VAL A 64 -20.20 39.14 -50.78
N PRO A 65 -19.34 39.41 -51.80
CA PRO A 65 -17.94 39.81 -51.60
C PRO A 65 -17.77 41.17 -50.90
N ARG A 66 -17.86 41.18 -49.56
CA ARG A 66 -17.45 42.32 -48.74
C ARG A 66 -15.93 42.45 -48.81
N ARG A 67 -15.46 43.50 -49.48
CA ARG A 67 -14.05 43.75 -49.81
C ARG A 67 -13.22 44.18 -48.59
N GLY A 68 -13.04 43.26 -47.64
CA GLY A 68 -11.93 43.33 -46.70
C GLY A 68 -10.57 43.20 -47.42
N PRO A 69 -9.44 43.45 -46.73
CA PRO A 69 -8.12 43.12 -47.27
C PRO A 69 -8.07 41.64 -47.65
N ALA A 70 -7.50 41.32 -48.82
CA ALA A 70 -7.32 39.93 -49.21
C ALA A 70 -6.37 39.25 -48.21
N LEU A 71 -6.83 38.17 -47.58
CA LEU A 71 -6.00 37.36 -46.69
C LEU A 71 -4.81 36.83 -47.49
N LEU A 72 -3.61 37.27 -47.12
CA LEU A 72 -2.36 36.86 -47.78
C LEU A 72 -2.13 35.38 -47.48
N HIS A 73 -2.40 34.52 -48.46
CA HIS A 73 -2.16 33.09 -48.34
C HIS A 73 -0.65 32.81 -48.42
N ILE A 74 -0.03 32.60 -47.27
CA ILE A 74 1.37 32.18 -47.17
C ILE A 74 1.41 30.66 -47.37
N ASP A 75 1.87 30.25 -48.56
CA ASP A 75 2.15 28.84 -48.85
C ASP A 75 3.37 28.37 -48.04
N ARG A 76 3.14 27.47 -47.09
CA ARG A 76 4.19 26.93 -46.21
C ARG A 76 5.13 25.96 -46.94
N HIS A 77 4.77 25.46 -48.13
CA HIS A 77 5.62 24.58 -48.94
C HIS A 77 6.70 25.37 -49.71
N GLN A 78 6.57 26.68 -49.83
CA GLN A 78 7.59 27.57 -50.41
C GLN A 78 8.64 28.05 -49.39
N ILE A 79 8.44 27.73 -48.10
CA ILE A 79 9.39 28.01 -47.02
C ILE A 79 10.23 26.76 -46.80
N GLN A 80 11.56 26.90 -46.76
CA GLN A 80 12.46 25.77 -46.55
C GLN A 80 12.24 25.16 -45.15
N ALA A 81 11.82 23.90 -45.11
CA ALA A 81 11.77 23.11 -43.89
C ALA A 81 13.17 22.60 -43.51
N VAL A 82 13.39 22.39 -42.21
CA VAL A 82 14.58 21.71 -41.68
C VAL A 82 14.35 20.20 -41.76
N GLU A 83 15.38 19.45 -42.17
CA GLU A 83 15.33 17.98 -42.16
C GLU A 83 15.12 17.44 -40.72
N PRO A 84 14.29 16.40 -40.51
CA PRO A 84 13.97 15.91 -39.16
C PRO A 84 15.19 15.56 -38.30
N SER A 85 16.27 15.06 -38.93
CA SER A 85 17.54 14.74 -38.25
C SER A 85 18.36 15.98 -37.83
N ALA A 86 18.08 17.15 -38.39
CA ALA A 86 18.72 18.42 -38.02
C ALA A 86 17.84 19.28 -37.09
N GLN A 87 16.53 19.02 -37.02
CA GLN A 87 15.58 19.79 -36.23
C GLN A 87 15.97 19.91 -34.74
N ALA A 88 16.50 18.84 -34.13
CA ALA A 88 16.95 18.87 -32.74
C ALA A 88 18.16 19.80 -32.50
N LEU A 89 19.03 19.98 -33.52
CA LEU A 89 20.19 20.87 -33.43
C LEU A 89 19.79 22.34 -33.53
N GLU A 90 18.85 22.67 -34.41
CA GLU A 90 18.27 24.02 -34.51
C GLU A 90 17.52 24.42 -33.22
N LEU A 91 16.77 23.48 -32.63
CA LEU A 91 16.03 23.72 -31.37
C LEU A 91 16.96 23.87 -30.15
N GLN A 92 18.16 23.28 -30.16
CA GLN A 92 19.12 23.38 -29.06
C GLN A 92 19.56 24.84 -28.79
N GLY A 93 19.56 25.70 -29.81
CA GLY A 93 19.84 27.14 -29.66
C GLY A 93 18.71 27.96 -29.03
N LEU A 94 17.52 27.38 -28.86
CA LEU A 94 16.31 28.08 -28.39
C LEU A 94 15.95 27.77 -26.92
N GLY A 95 16.75 26.97 -26.22
CA GLY A 95 16.47 26.56 -24.83
C GLY A 95 15.28 25.59 -24.70
N VAL A 96 14.96 24.85 -25.77
CA VAL A 96 13.91 23.83 -25.79
C VAL A 96 14.56 22.45 -25.69
N ASP A 97 14.29 21.74 -24.60
CA ASP A 97 14.73 20.35 -24.46
C ASP A 97 13.97 19.45 -25.44
N VAL A 98 14.71 18.67 -26.24
CA VAL A 98 14.15 17.65 -27.13
C VAL A 98 14.51 16.28 -26.55
N TYR A 99 13.50 15.62 -25.96
CA TYR A 99 13.64 14.26 -25.43
C TYR A 99 13.24 13.22 -26.48
N ASP A 100 13.99 12.12 -26.52
CA ASP A 100 13.50 10.87 -27.12
C ASP A 100 12.32 10.34 -26.27
N GLN A 101 11.23 9.95 -26.93
CA GLN A 101 10.00 9.56 -26.25
C GLN A 101 10.18 8.31 -25.37
N ASP A 102 10.82 7.27 -25.90
CA ASP A 102 11.04 6.02 -25.17
C ASP A 102 11.94 6.26 -23.95
N VAL A 103 12.96 7.13 -24.09
CA VAL A 103 13.85 7.50 -22.98
C VAL A 103 13.11 8.30 -21.90
N LEU A 104 12.24 9.24 -22.29
CA LEU A 104 11.44 10.04 -21.35
C LEU A 104 10.45 9.15 -20.57
N GLU A 105 9.70 8.30 -21.27
CA GLU A 105 8.73 7.40 -20.65
C GLU A 105 9.41 6.40 -19.68
N GLN A 106 10.53 5.80 -20.08
CA GLN A 106 11.33 4.94 -19.19
C GLN A 106 11.91 5.68 -17.99
N GLY A 107 12.29 6.96 -18.15
CA GLY A 107 12.76 7.81 -17.05
C GLY A 107 11.65 8.08 -16.04
N VAL A 108 10.49 8.51 -16.51
CA VAL A 108 9.30 8.80 -15.68
C VAL A 108 8.83 7.55 -14.94
N LEU A 109 8.69 6.40 -15.62
CA LEU A 109 8.28 5.14 -14.99
C LEU A 109 9.24 4.73 -13.87
N ARG A 110 10.56 4.78 -14.11
CA ARG A 110 11.57 4.45 -13.10
C ARG A 110 11.54 5.41 -11.91
N GLN A 111 11.31 6.70 -12.14
CA GLN A 111 11.18 7.69 -11.08
C GLN A 111 9.94 7.44 -10.21
N VAL A 112 8.80 7.12 -10.84
CA VAL A 112 7.55 6.77 -10.15
C VAL A 112 7.71 5.49 -9.33
N ASP A 113 8.27 4.42 -9.91
CA ASP A 113 8.56 3.18 -9.19
C ASP A 113 9.47 3.40 -7.97
N SER A 114 10.52 4.22 -8.14
CA SER A 114 11.46 4.55 -7.06
C SER A 114 10.78 5.32 -5.94
N ALA A 115 9.97 6.34 -6.28
CA ALA A 115 9.23 7.15 -5.32
C ALA A 115 8.18 6.32 -4.55
N ILE A 116 7.46 5.42 -5.23
CA ILE A 116 6.50 4.49 -4.60
C ILE A 116 7.22 3.55 -3.63
N GLN A 117 8.37 2.98 -4.02
CA GLN A 117 9.16 2.09 -3.18
C GLN A 117 9.80 2.81 -1.98
N GLU A 118 10.18 4.08 -2.13
CA GLU A 118 10.70 4.91 -1.03
C GLU A 118 9.59 5.30 -0.05
N ALA A 119 8.47 5.83 -0.55
CA ALA A 119 7.30 6.16 0.28
C ALA A 119 6.80 4.92 1.05
N SER A 120 6.75 3.75 0.39
CA SER A 120 6.35 2.48 1.01
C SER A 120 7.31 2.03 2.12
N ARG A 121 8.63 2.15 1.92
CA ARG A 121 9.63 1.83 2.96
C ARG A 121 9.55 2.81 4.13
N THR A 122 9.40 4.10 3.87
CA THR A 122 9.26 5.14 4.90
C THR A 122 8.01 4.92 5.75
N ALA A 123 6.88 4.58 5.13
CA ALA A 123 5.65 4.22 5.84
C ALA A 123 5.83 2.96 6.71
N GLN A 124 6.43 1.89 6.17
CA GLN A 124 6.70 0.65 6.91
C GLN A 124 7.63 0.87 8.12
N LEU A 125 8.63 1.74 8.00
CA LEU A 125 9.51 2.11 9.11
C LEU A 125 8.76 2.93 10.18
N ALA A 126 7.93 3.90 9.78
CA ALA A 126 7.13 4.69 10.71
C ALA A 126 6.12 3.83 11.49
N ASP A 127 5.43 2.90 10.83
CA ASP A 127 4.53 1.95 11.49
C ASP A 127 5.28 0.98 12.40
N ALA A 128 6.44 0.46 11.98
CA ALA A 128 7.29 -0.39 12.83
C ALA A 128 7.81 0.36 14.07
N GLU A 129 8.12 1.65 13.96
CA GLU A 129 8.58 2.49 15.08
C GLU A 129 7.43 2.79 16.06
N LYS A 130 6.23 3.05 15.54
CA LYS A 130 4.99 3.20 16.32
C LYS A 130 4.63 1.91 17.05
N GLU A 131 4.70 0.76 16.38
CA GLU A 131 4.54 -0.55 17.02
C GLU A 131 5.63 -0.81 18.08
N TYR A 132 6.87 -0.40 17.83
CA TYR A 132 7.98 -0.58 18.78
C TYR A 132 7.75 0.21 20.07
N ARG A 133 7.27 1.46 19.99
CA ARG A 133 6.86 2.26 21.16
C ARG A 133 5.78 1.54 21.97
N SER A 134 4.69 1.12 21.32
CA SER A 134 3.61 0.36 21.99
C SER A 134 4.10 -0.93 22.66
N VAL A 135 5.11 -1.60 22.09
CA VAL A 135 5.74 -2.79 22.67
C VAL A 135 6.60 -2.48 23.90
N LEU A 136 7.17 -1.27 24.01
CA LEU A 136 7.85 -0.81 25.24
C LEU A 136 6.86 -0.47 26.36
N ASP A 137 5.70 0.08 26.02
CA ASP A 137 4.61 0.32 26.98
C ASP A 137 4.07 -1.01 27.53
N ASP A 138 3.80 -1.98 26.64
CA ASP A 138 3.43 -3.36 27.00
C ASP A 138 4.50 -4.05 27.87
N LEU A 139 5.79 -3.86 27.57
CA LEU A 139 6.91 -4.40 28.35
C LEU A 139 6.91 -3.80 29.77
N THR A 140 6.68 -2.50 29.89
CA THR A 140 6.61 -1.78 31.17
C THR A 140 5.39 -2.19 31.99
N SER A 141 4.23 -2.33 31.36
CA SER A 141 2.99 -2.84 31.96
C SER A 141 3.13 -4.30 32.42
N CYS A 142 3.76 -5.16 31.62
CA CYS A 142 3.97 -6.57 31.94
C CYS A 142 4.97 -6.75 33.10
N THR A 143 6.10 -6.04 33.08
CA THR A 143 7.12 -6.12 34.16
C THR A 143 6.62 -5.52 35.47
N THR A 144 5.86 -4.43 35.45
CA THR A 144 5.22 -3.89 36.67
C THR A 144 4.13 -4.83 37.21
N SER A 145 3.33 -5.45 36.34
CA SER A 145 2.38 -6.51 36.73
C SER A 145 3.07 -7.70 37.40
N LEU A 146 4.21 -8.17 36.87
CA LEU A 146 4.97 -9.26 37.46
C LEU A 146 5.49 -8.90 38.86
N ARG A 147 6.07 -7.70 39.03
CA ARG A 147 6.51 -7.17 40.35
C ARG A 147 5.37 -7.06 41.37
N GLN A 148 4.12 -6.87 40.94
CA GLN A 148 2.95 -6.90 41.82
C GLN A 148 2.56 -8.33 42.20
N ILE A 149 2.59 -9.26 41.24
CA ILE A 149 2.33 -10.69 41.47
C ILE A 149 3.37 -11.29 42.43
N ASP A 150 4.64 -10.94 42.28
CA ASP A 150 5.72 -11.38 43.18
C ASP A 150 5.49 -10.91 44.63
N LYS A 151 5.11 -9.65 44.84
CA LYS A 151 4.73 -9.14 46.17
C LYS A 151 3.54 -9.89 46.78
N ILE A 152 2.59 -10.36 45.96
CA ILE A 152 1.47 -11.19 46.45
C ILE A 152 1.96 -12.59 46.82
N ILE A 153 2.90 -13.17 46.07
CA ILE A 153 3.55 -14.45 46.40
C ILE A 153 4.32 -14.36 47.72
N GLU A 154 5.09 -13.28 47.92
CA GLU A 154 5.81 -12.97 49.16
C GLU A 154 4.85 -12.84 50.36
N GLN A 155 3.74 -12.11 50.22
CA GLN A 155 2.76 -11.92 51.28
C GLN A 155 1.99 -13.18 51.67
N LEU A 156 1.68 -14.07 50.70
CA LEU A 156 0.90 -15.28 50.93
C LEU A 156 1.76 -16.49 51.36
N SER A 157 3.04 -16.55 50.97
CA SER A 157 3.92 -17.70 51.26
C SER A 157 4.02 -18.07 52.75
N PRO A 158 4.25 -17.13 53.69
CA PRO A 158 4.37 -17.46 55.12
C PRO A 158 3.11 -18.10 55.72
N GLN A 159 1.94 -17.83 55.14
CA GLN A 159 0.64 -18.28 55.62
C GLN A 159 0.13 -19.54 54.89
N ALA A 160 0.74 -19.91 53.75
CA ALA A 160 0.35 -21.08 52.98
C ALA A 160 0.64 -22.42 53.69
N ALA A 161 1.62 -22.45 54.59
CA ALA A 161 1.95 -23.63 55.40
C ALA A 161 0.89 -23.93 56.47
N THR A 162 0.22 -22.90 57.00
CA THR A 162 -0.78 -23.03 58.09
C THR A 162 -2.23 -22.98 57.59
N ASN A 163 -2.49 -22.41 56.42
CA ASN A 163 -3.84 -22.24 55.88
C ASN A 163 -3.97 -22.81 54.45
N ARG A 164 -4.79 -23.87 54.31
CA ARG A 164 -5.03 -24.59 53.06
C ARG A 164 -5.62 -23.73 51.94
N ASP A 165 -6.47 -22.76 52.27
CA ASP A 165 -7.11 -21.89 51.28
C ASP A 165 -6.22 -20.72 50.86
N ILE A 166 -5.29 -20.30 51.73
CA ILE A 166 -4.18 -19.43 51.32
C ILE A 166 -3.23 -20.17 50.37
N ASN A 167 -2.92 -21.45 50.65
CA ASN A 167 -2.09 -22.25 49.75
C ASN A 167 -2.74 -22.41 48.34
N ARG A 168 -4.05 -22.68 48.28
CA ARG A 168 -4.82 -22.69 47.03
C ARG A 168 -4.78 -21.35 46.27
N LYS A 169 -4.86 -20.22 46.99
CA LYS A 169 -4.71 -18.88 46.40
C LYS A 169 -3.29 -18.67 45.86
N LEU A 170 -2.27 -19.03 46.64
CA LEU A 170 -0.87 -18.94 46.25
C LEU A 170 -0.58 -19.73 44.96
N ASP A 171 -1.13 -20.95 44.80
CA ASP A 171 -0.98 -21.73 43.57
C ASP A 171 -1.71 -21.11 42.35
N SER A 172 -2.81 -20.40 42.57
CA SER A 172 -3.45 -19.59 41.51
C SER A 172 -2.57 -18.41 41.10
N VAL A 173 -1.98 -17.70 42.07
CA VAL A 173 -1.06 -16.57 41.82
C VAL A 173 0.22 -17.03 41.13
N LYS A 174 0.81 -18.18 41.50
CA LYS A 174 1.94 -18.79 40.77
C LYS A 174 1.59 -19.08 39.29
N ARG A 175 0.38 -19.55 38.99
CA ARG A 175 -0.09 -19.75 37.60
C ARG A 175 -0.28 -18.43 36.86
N GLN A 176 -0.72 -17.38 37.55
CA GLN A 176 -0.78 -16.02 36.98
C GLN A 176 0.62 -15.47 36.66
N LYS A 177 1.61 -15.67 37.55
CA LYS A 177 3.02 -15.36 37.29
C LYS A 177 3.51 -16.03 36.01
N TYR A 178 3.41 -17.35 35.93
CA TYR A 178 3.84 -18.12 34.76
C TYR A 178 3.18 -17.63 33.47
N ASN A 179 1.86 -17.40 33.47
CA ASN A 179 1.14 -16.90 32.30
C ASN A 179 1.62 -15.49 31.88
N LYS A 180 2.00 -14.63 32.84
CA LYS A 180 2.58 -13.30 32.57
C LYS A 180 4.02 -13.36 32.11
N GLU A 181 4.84 -14.29 32.60
CA GLU A 181 6.19 -14.56 32.07
C GLU A 181 6.14 -15.03 30.61
N GLN A 182 5.16 -15.88 30.26
CA GLN A 182 4.93 -16.29 28.88
C GLN A 182 4.38 -15.15 28.01
N GLN A 183 3.66 -14.17 28.58
CA GLN A 183 3.34 -12.91 27.88
C GLN A 183 4.61 -12.08 27.65
N LEU A 184 5.47 -11.94 28.67
CA LEU A 184 6.73 -11.18 28.59
C LEU A 184 7.65 -11.75 27.50
N LYS A 185 7.80 -13.07 27.41
CA LYS A 185 8.56 -13.74 26.34
C LYS A 185 8.04 -13.39 24.93
N LYS A 186 6.71 -13.32 24.74
CA LYS A 186 6.09 -12.91 23.47
C LYS A 186 6.33 -11.42 23.15
N ILE A 187 6.21 -10.54 24.14
CA ILE A 187 6.51 -9.10 24.00
C ILE A 187 7.98 -8.91 23.60
N THR A 188 8.92 -9.56 24.28
CA THR A 188 10.36 -9.51 23.96
C THR A 188 10.67 -10.04 22.55
N ALA A 189 10.02 -11.13 22.13
CA ALA A 189 10.16 -11.63 20.76
C ALA A 189 9.64 -10.63 19.71
N LYS A 190 8.51 -9.96 19.98
CA LYS A 190 7.99 -8.89 19.11
C LYS A 190 8.95 -7.69 19.08
N ARG A 191 9.48 -7.26 20.23
CA ARG A 191 10.49 -6.20 20.34
C ARG A 191 11.71 -6.50 19.46
N LYS A 192 12.29 -7.70 19.58
CA LYS A 192 13.46 -8.12 18.80
C LYS A 192 13.18 -8.17 17.29
N ARG A 193 11.98 -8.61 16.87
CA ARG A 193 11.57 -8.58 15.46
C ARG A 193 11.46 -7.14 14.92
N LEU A 194 10.79 -6.24 15.65
CA LEU A 194 10.64 -4.84 15.23
C LEU A 194 11.99 -4.11 15.20
N GLN A 195 12.86 -4.36 16.18
CA GLN A 195 14.21 -3.80 16.21
C GLN A 195 15.05 -4.24 15.01
N ALA A 196 14.90 -5.48 14.52
CA ALA A 196 15.56 -5.96 13.30
C ALA A 196 15.00 -5.37 11.99
N ILE A 197 13.78 -4.80 12.02
CA ILE A 197 13.19 -4.07 10.89
C ILE A 197 13.68 -2.61 10.90
N LEU A 198 13.78 -2.00 12.08
CA LEU A 198 14.20 -0.60 12.26
C LEU A 198 15.72 -0.42 12.09
N GLY A 199 16.52 -1.29 12.70
CA GLY A 199 17.98 -1.36 12.54
C GLY A 199 18.36 -2.39 11.48
N GLY A 200 17.90 -2.17 10.24
CA GLY A 200 17.98 -3.13 9.13
C GLY A 200 19.42 -3.53 8.75
N ALA A 201 19.89 -4.60 9.39
CA ALA A 201 21.29 -5.04 9.46
C ALA A 201 22.23 -4.07 10.21
N GLU A 202 22.97 -4.63 11.17
CA GLU A 202 24.16 -4.02 11.80
C GLU A 202 23.97 -2.72 12.61
N VAL A 203 23.16 -2.78 13.66
CA VAL A 203 23.50 -2.08 14.92
C VAL A 203 23.43 -3.04 16.10
N GLN A 204 24.57 -3.31 16.73
CA GLN A 204 24.62 -3.94 18.05
C GLN A 204 24.07 -2.95 19.08
N VAL A 205 22.89 -3.23 19.61
CA VAL A 205 22.34 -2.51 20.78
C VAL A 205 22.39 -3.47 21.96
N GLU A 206 23.54 -3.47 22.62
CA GLU A 206 23.77 -4.13 23.89
C GLU A 206 22.92 -3.43 24.96
N ILE A 207 21.72 -3.95 25.19
CA ILE A 207 20.90 -3.63 26.37
C ILE A 207 20.75 -4.94 27.15
N ASP A 208 21.66 -5.09 28.11
CA ASP A 208 21.55 -5.92 29.31
C ASP A 208 21.16 -7.39 29.10
N HIS A 209 22.06 -8.16 28.49
CA HIS A 209 22.01 -9.63 28.52
C HIS A 209 22.52 -10.23 29.86
N ALA A 210 22.79 -9.39 30.86
CA ALA A 210 23.49 -9.69 32.11
C ALA A 210 22.66 -10.44 33.19
N SER A 211 21.65 -11.22 32.80
CA SER A 211 20.88 -12.07 33.73
C SER A 211 20.17 -13.25 33.03
N LEU A 212 20.87 -13.88 32.09
CA LEU A 212 20.55 -15.23 31.61
C LEU A 212 21.84 -16.05 31.57
N GLU A 213 22.29 -16.43 32.76
CA GLU A 213 23.34 -17.44 32.92
C GLU A 213 22.82 -18.81 32.44
N GLU A 214 23.61 -19.38 31.55
CA GLU A 214 23.80 -20.79 31.19
C GLU A 214 23.00 -21.84 32.02
N GLU A 215 22.03 -22.48 31.38
CA GLU A 215 21.80 -23.92 31.55
C GLU A 215 21.95 -24.61 30.19
N GLU A 216 22.95 -25.48 30.08
CA GLU A 216 23.35 -26.25 28.90
C GLU A 216 22.73 -27.65 28.96
N ASP A 217 22.05 -28.11 27.90
CA ASP A 217 21.92 -29.55 27.58
C ASP A 217 21.52 -29.82 26.11
N ALA A 218 21.87 -31.02 25.64
CA ALA A 218 21.29 -31.77 24.52
C ALA A 218 21.34 -31.20 23.09
N GLU A 219 22.56 -31.13 22.55
CA GLU A 219 22.95 -31.72 21.24
C GLU A 219 21.84 -32.48 20.46
N ALA A 220 21.40 -31.97 19.30
CA ALA A 220 20.53 -32.70 18.35
C ALA A 220 20.60 -32.20 16.89
N GLY A 221 21.71 -32.47 16.21
CA GLY A 221 21.83 -32.70 14.75
C GLY A 221 21.01 -31.84 13.75
N ARG A 222 21.68 -30.92 13.04
CA ARG A 222 21.22 -30.42 11.73
C ARG A 222 21.41 -31.48 10.64
N PRO A 223 20.37 -31.93 9.91
CA PRO A 223 20.56 -32.59 8.61
C PRO A 223 20.87 -31.54 7.54
N ALA A 224 21.87 -31.81 6.70
CA ALA A 224 22.29 -30.92 5.62
C ALA A 224 21.41 -31.04 4.37
N LEU A 225 21.59 -30.07 3.46
CA LEU A 225 20.95 -29.97 2.14
C LEU A 225 21.02 -31.29 1.36
N ALA A 226 19.87 -31.90 1.08
CA ALA A 226 19.72 -33.00 0.13
C ALA A 226 18.78 -32.56 -1.01
N ALA A 227 19.28 -32.52 -2.24
CA ALA A 227 18.51 -32.05 -3.38
C ALA A 227 17.48 -33.10 -3.85
N CYS A 228 16.20 -32.74 -3.86
CA CYS A 228 15.14 -33.57 -4.45
C CYS A 228 15.23 -33.56 -5.99
N SER A 229 16.15 -34.35 -6.54
CA SER A 229 16.23 -34.62 -7.98
C SER A 229 15.09 -35.55 -8.43
N CYS A 230 14.14 -35.02 -9.20
CA CYS A 230 12.96 -35.76 -9.67
C CYS A 230 13.33 -36.95 -10.58
N LEU A 231 13.10 -38.18 -10.13
CA LEU A 231 13.20 -39.39 -10.96
C LEU A 231 11.84 -40.03 -11.21
N CYS A 232 11.06 -39.41 -12.09
CA CYS A 232 9.78 -39.93 -12.59
C CYS A 232 10.01 -41.17 -13.46
N ARG A 233 10.00 -42.37 -12.85
CA ARG A 233 10.05 -43.65 -13.58
C ARG A 233 8.79 -43.86 -14.44
N ARG A 234 8.89 -43.55 -15.73
CA ARG A 234 7.93 -44.03 -16.75
C ARG A 234 8.14 -45.55 -16.97
N PRO A 235 7.09 -46.38 -16.99
CA PRO A 235 7.17 -47.71 -17.57
C PRO A 235 7.33 -47.60 -19.09
N LEU A 236 8.30 -48.31 -19.67
CA LEU A 236 8.41 -48.45 -21.13
C LEU A 236 7.38 -49.45 -21.63
N GLY A 237 6.50 -49.01 -22.53
CA GLY A 237 5.61 -49.91 -23.25
C GLY A 237 6.39 -50.82 -24.20
N LYS A 238 5.97 -52.08 -24.30
CA LYS A 238 6.39 -52.99 -25.39
C LYS A 238 5.23 -53.20 -26.34
N SER A 239 5.41 -52.78 -27.58
CA SER A 239 4.56 -53.12 -28.72
C SER A 239 5.20 -54.24 -29.55
N SER A 240 4.45 -54.73 -30.55
CA SER A 240 4.75 -55.90 -31.40
C SER A 240 4.66 -57.27 -30.71
N SER A 241 4.13 -58.32 -31.35
CA SER A 241 3.46 -58.38 -32.67
C SER A 241 2.60 -59.63 -32.81
N ALA A 242 1.68 -59.61 -33.78
CA ALA A 242 0.69 -60.66 -34.05
C ALA A 242 1.27 -62.01 -34.50
N LEU A 243 0.50 -63.07 -34.28
CA LEU A 243 0.09 -63.96 -35.37
C LEU A 243 -1.30 -64.58 -35.06
N ALA A 244 -2.02 -65.03 -36.08
CA ALA A 244 -3.38 -65.56 -35.96
C ALA A 244 -3.45 -67.06 -36.26
N ARG A 245 -4.34 -67.76 -35.55
CA ARG A 245 -5.13 -68.90 -36.04
C ARG A 245 -6.29 -69.21 -35.09
#